data_AF-A0A835ZF78-F1
#
_entry.id   AF-A0A835ZF78-F1
#
_cell.length_a   1.000
_cell.length_b   1.000
_cell.length_c   1.000
_cell.angle_alpha   90.00
_cell.angle_beta   90.00
_cell.angle_gamma   90.00
#
_symmetry.space_group_name_H-M   'P 1'
#
loop_
_entity.id
_entity.type
_entity.pdbx_description
1 polymer ?
#
loop_
_entity_poly.entity_id
_entity_poly.type
_entity_poly.pdbx_seq_one_letter_code
_entity_poly.pdbx_strand_id
1 'polypeptide(L)'
;GELADPTGRKTLSPVLALVPIVRLRMGLDLVESWLKLNTTEGWQRALEVLSSSAYSAKEIKRQFNRYSDNIYIEVGSARANAYLDGGAMPTSKETTQYLLRNEVLAHVDELTAELAYLLRDGGGVGGGDTADLYTYLSAAKKSFDDYLQLAPPLDLDGAAEVARAKQPSFK
;
A
#
# COMPACT_ATOMS: atom_id res chain seq x y z
N GLY A 1 -2.00 -11.74 31.03
CA GLY A 1 -3.26 -11.05 31.30
C GLY A 1 -3.53 -10.14 30.12
N GLU A 2 -4.37 -10.59 29.19
CA GLU A 2 -4.82 -9.77 28.07
C GLU A 2 -5.79 -8.71 28.60
N LEU A 3 -5.38 -7.45 28.56
CA LEU A 3 -6.28 -6.34 28.83
C LEU A 3 -7.21 -6.19 27.63
N ALA A 4 -8.46 -6.58 27.82
CA ALA A 4 -9.52 -6.46 26.83
C ALA A 4 -9.85 -4.97 26.59
N ASP A 5 -9.98 -4.61 25.31
CA ASP A 5 -10.52 -3.34 24.82
C ASP A 5 -11.96 -3.12 25.37
N PRO A 6 -12.28 -1.95 25.95
CA PRO A 6 -13.62 -1.63 26.47
C PRO A 6 -14.73 -1.62 25.39
N THR A 7 -14.40 -1.69 24.10
CA THR A 7 -15.35 -1.81 22.98
C THR A 7 -15.58 -3.25 22.50
N GLY A 8 -14.85 -4.23 23.04
CA GLY A 8 -14.93 -5.64 22.63
C GLY A 8 -14.42 -5.94 21.22
N ARG A 9 -13.87 -4.95 20.50
CA ARG A 9 -13.22 -5.18 19.21
C ARG A 9 -11.79 -5.66 19.48
N LYS A 10 -11.40 -6.79 18.88
CA LYS A 10 -9.99 -7.20 18.87
C LYS A 10 -9.22 -6.18 18.04
N THR A 11 -8.46 -5.30 18.66
CA THR A 11 -7.47 -4.46 17.98
C THR A 11 -6.47 -5.39 17.30
N LEU A 12 -6.24 -5.16 16.00
CA LEU A 12 -5.23 -5.93 15.29
C LEU A 12 -3.85 -5.42 15.71
N SER A 13 -2.89 -6.32 15.91
CA SER A 13 -1.49 -5.93 16.07
C SER A 13 -1.07 -4.97 14.93
N PRO A 14 -0.38 -3.86 15.22
CA PRO A 14 0.10 -2.92 14.19
C PRO A 14 0.88 -3.61 13.07
N VAL A 15 1.73 -4.59 13.43
CA VAL A 15 2.45 -5.47 12.50
C VAL A 15 1.49 -6.14 11.51
N LEU A 16 0.44 -6.79 12.00
CA LEU A 16 -0.51 -7.49 11.14
C LEU A 16 -1.36 -6.55 10.28
N ALA A 17 -1.55 -5.30 10.72
CA ALA A 17 -2.26 -4.28 9.96
C ALA A 17 -1.39 -3.69 8.82
N LEU A 18 -0.06 -3.70 8.98
CA LEU A 18 0.90 -3.29 7.94
C LEU A 18 1.10 -4.35 6.85
N VAL A 19 0.99 -5.65 7.18
CA VAL A 19 1.25 -6.76 6.23
C VAL A 19 0.56 -6.58 4.86
N PRO A 20 -0.73 -6.23 4.77
CA PRO A 20 -1.38 -6.03 3.48
C PRO A 20 -0.79 -4.86 2.68
N ILE A 21 -0.39 -3.77 3.34
CA ILE A 21 0.20 -2.59 2.70
C ILE A 21 1.60 -2.94 2.18
N VAL A 22 2.40 -3.65 2.98
CA VAL A 22 3.72 -4.15 2.55
C VAL A 22 3.59 -5.08 1.35
N ARG A 23 2.58 -5.95 1.32
CA ARG A 23 2.34 -6.84 0.18
C ARG A 23 1.97 -6.10 -1.10
N LEU A 24 1.15 -5.05 -1.01
CA LEU A 24 0.84 -4.19 -2.16
C LEU A 24 2.12 -3.51 -2.68
N ARG A 25 2.99 -3.04 -1.79
CA ARG A 25 4.28 -2.47 -2.19
C ARG A 25 5.21 -3.49 -2.85
N MET A 26 5.31 -4.71 -2.30
CA MET A 26 6.06 -5.80 -2.93
C MET A 26 5.47 -6.21 -4.29
N GLY A 27 4.14 -6.14 -4.44
CA GLY A 27 3.49 -6.40 -5.72
C GLY A 27 3.92 -5.42 -6.81
N LEU A 28 4.30 -4.18 -6.47
CA LEU A 28 4.87 -3.24 -7.44
C LEU A 28 6.29 -3.63 -7.89
N ASP A 29 7.07 -4.33 -7.06
CA ASP A 29 8.35 -4.90 -7.49
C ASP A 29 8.14 -6.07 -8.48
N LEU A 30 7.06 -6.84 -8.29
CA LEU A 30 6.66 -7.88 -9.24
C LEU A 30 6.15 -7.26 -10.56
N VAL A 31 5.38 -6.18 -10.50
CA VAL A 31 4.99 -5.41 -11.70
C VAL A 31 6.23 -4.94 -12.45
N GLU A 32 7.19 -4.34 -11.76
CA GLU A 32 8.44 -3.89 -12.37
C GLU A 32 9.23 -5.02 -13.03
N SER A 33 9.33 -6.19 -12.39
CA SER A 33 10.05 -7.33 -12.97
C SER A 33 9.39 -7.85 -14.24
N TRP A 34 8.05 -7.86 -14.29
CA TRP A 34 7.29 -8.21 -15.49
C TRP A 34 7.46 -7.19 -16.61
N LEU A 35 7.43 -5.89 -16.30
CA LEU A 35 7.63 -4.82 -17.28
C LEU A 35 9.04 -4.88 -17.90
N LYS A 36 10.06 -5.18 -17.08
CA LYS A 36 11.45 -5.34 -17.52
C LYS A 36 11.70 -6.51 -18.48
N LEU A 37 10.82 -7.53 -18.50
CA LEU A 37 10.91 -8.57 -19.52
C LEU A 37 10.69 -8.00 -20.92
N ASN A 38 9.99 -6.86 -21.02
CA ASN A 38 9.68 -6.18 -22.27
C ASN A 38 9.06 -7.15 -23.29
N THR A 39 8.08 -7.94 -22.83
CA THR A 39 7.24 -8.81 -23.64
C THR A 39 5.77 -8.50 -23.42
N THR A 40 4.93 -8.76 -24.42
CA THR A 40 3.47 -8.58 -24.29
C THR A 40 2.89 -9.38 -23.13
N GLU A 41 3.36 -10.61 -22.94
CA GLU A 41 2.96 -11.44 -21.80
C GLU A 41 3.36 -10.79 -20.47
N GLY A 42 4.60 -10.31 -20.34
CA GLY A 42 5.04 -9.60 -19.13
C GLY A 42 4.15 -8.40 -18.82
N TRP A 43 3.86 -7.57 -19.81
CA TRP A 43 2.99 -6.40 -19.60
C TRP A 43 1.55 -6.79 -19.26
N GLN A 44 1.01 -7.87 -19.85
CA GLN A 44 -0.28 -8.42 -19.45
C GLN A 44 -0.27 -8.92 -18.00
N ARG A 45 0.78 -9.61 -17.56
CA ARG A 45 0.94 -10.03 -16.16
C ARG A 45 1.02 -8.85 -15.20
N ALA A 46 1.76 -7.80 -15.57
CA ALA A 46 1.81 -6.56 -14.81
C ALA A 46 0.41 -5.93 -14.68
N LEU A 47 -0.35 -5.87 -15.77
CA LEU A 47 -1.71 -5.34 -15.76
C LEU A 47 -2.68 -6.22 -14.95
N GLU A 48 -2.56 -7.54 -15.01
CA GLU A 48 -3.34 -8.48 -14.19
C GLU A 48 -3.14 -8.22 -12.70
N VAL A 49 -1.89 -7.98 -12.26
CA VAL A 49 -1.58 -7.65 -10.86
C VAL A 49 -2.24 -6.33 -10.47
N LEU A 50 -2.04 -5.28 -11.26
CA LEU A 50 -2.56 -3.93 -10.99
C LEU A 50 -4.10 -3.85 -11.07
N SER A 51 -4.72 -4.68 -11.91
CA SER A 51 -6.18 -4.74 -12.06
C SER A 51 -6.85 -5.67 -11.04
N SER A 52 -6.06 -6.34 -10.19
CA SER A 52 -6.61 -7.22 -9.16
C SER A 52 -7.39 -6.43 -8.11
N SER A 53 -8.34 -7.09 -7.43
CA SER A 53 -9.15 -6.45 -6.39
C SER A 53 -8.31 -5.83 -5.26
N ALA A 54 -7.09 -6.33 -5.05
CA ALA A 54 -6.14 -5.84 -4.05
C ALA A 54 -5.74 -4.38 -4.29
N TYR A 55 -5.64 -3.96 -5.56
CA TYR A 55 -5.29 -2.59 -5.95
C TYR A 55 -6.52 -1.71 -6.21
N SER A 56 -7.73 -2.21 -5.99
CA SER A 56 -8.92 -1.38 -6.09
C SER A 56 -8.89 -0.25 -5.05
N ALA A 57 -9.38 0.94 -5.42
CA ALA A 57 -9.39 2.08 -4.51
C ALA A 57 -10.10 1.79 -3.17
N LYS A 58 -11.16 0.98 -3.21
CA LYS A 58 -11.89 0.53 -2.01
C LYS A 58 -10.98 -0.30 -1.09
N GLU A 59 -10.25 -1.24 -1.67
CA GLU A 59 -9.41 -2.17 -0.92
C GLU A 59 -8.15 -1.50 -0.38
N ILE A 60 -7.49 -0.66 -1.18
CA ILE A 60 -6.37 0.18 -0.72
C ILE A 60 -6.82 1.05 0.46
N LYS A 61 -7.93 1.80 0.33
CA LYS A 61 -8.46 2.61 1.44
C LYS A 61 -8.74 1.77 2.67
N ARG A 62 -9.32 0.58 2.51
CA ARG A 62 -9.62 -0.33 3.63
C ARG A 62 -8.35 -0.75 4.37
N GLN A 63 -7.28 -1.14 3.67
CA GLN A 63 -6.05 -1.60 4.31
C GLN A 63 -5.30 -0.45 4.99
N PHE A 64 -5.21 0.71 4.35
CA PHE A 64 -4.56 1.89 4.92
C PHE A 64 -5.31 2.40 6.16
N ASN A 65 -6.64 2.52 6.09
CA ASN A 65 -7.45 2.92 7.24
C ASN A 65 -7.32 1.91 8.38
N ARG A 66 -7.27 0.61 8.09
CA ARG A 66 -7.08 -0.42 9.11
C ARG A 66 -5.77 -0.23 9.89
N TYR A 67 -4.68 0.19 9.24
CA TYR A 67 -3.45 0.51 9.95
C TYR A 67 -3.53 1.84 10.68
N SER A 68 -3.96 2.91 10.00
CA SER A 68 -4.13 4.24 10.59
C SER A 68 -5.01 4.19 11.83
N ASP A 69 -6.20 3.58 11.77
CA ASP A 69 -7.12 3.51 12.91
C ASP A 69 -6.53 2.72 14.10
N ASN A 70 -5.72 1.69 13.85
CA ASN A 70 -5.13 0.86 14.91
C ASN A 70 -4.01 1.58 15.68
N ILE A 71 -3.19 2.41 15.03
CA ILE A 71 -2.09 3.11 15.71
C ILE A 71 -2.57 4.25 16.63
N TYR A 72 -3.81 4.72 16.48
CA TYR A 72 -4.40 5.74 17.35
C TYR A 72 -5.19 5.15 18.53
N ILE A 73 -5.46 3.84 18.52
CA ILE A 73 -6.27 3.12 19.52
C ILE A 73 -5.40 2.25 20.46
N GLU A 74 -4.06 2.29 20.38
CA GLU A 74 -3.22 1.63 21.38
C GLU A 74 -3.37 2.27 22.77
N VAL A 75 -4.21 1.63 23.57
CA VAL A 75 -4.41 1.88 25.00
C VAL A 75 -3.06 1.80 25.70
N GLY A 76 -2.58 2.94 26.20
CA GLY A 76 -1.36 3.03 27.00
C GLY A 76 -0.25 3.94 26.43
N SER A 77 -0.37 4.43 25.20
CA SER A 77 0.53 5.49 24.74
C SER A 77 0.13 6.84 25.37
N ALA A 78 1.09 7.72 25.64
CA ALA A 78 0.80 9.09 26.07
C ALA A 78 -0.09 9.87 25.07
N ARG A 79 -0.33 9.33 23.87
CA ARG A 79 -1.23 9.86 22.83
C ARG A 79 -2.69 9.44 23.00
N ALA A 80 -2.97 8.30 23.65
CA ALA A 80 -4.35 7.83 23.88
C ALA A 80 -5.14 8.75 24.82
N ASN A 81 -4.47 9.33 25.82
CA ASN A 81 -5.10 10.24 26.79
C ASN A 81 -5.49 11.60 26.18
N ALA A 82 -4.89 12.01 25.06
CA ALA A 82 -5.24 13.28 24.39
C ALA A 82 -6.51 13.15 23.52
N TYR A 83 -6.85 11.94 23.08
CA TYR A 83 -7.97 11.69 22.17
C TYR A 83 -9.30 11.54 22.90
N LEU A 84 -9.28 11.06 24.15
CA LEU A 84 -10.49 10.88 24.98
C LEU A 84 -11.05 12.18 25.55
N ASP A 85 -10.25 13.27 25.58
CA ASP A 85 -10.64 14.57 26.15
C ASP A 85 -11.19 15.59 25.13
N GLY A 86 -11.55 15.14 23.91
CA GLY A 86 -12.44 15.89 23.02
C GLY A 86 -11.86 17.14 22.34
N GLY A 87 -10.54 17.25 22.18
CA GLY A 87 -9.90 18.44 21.60
C GLY A 87 -8.75 18.22 20.60
N ALA A 88 -8.54 16.99 20.11
CA ALA A 88 -7.37 16.72 19.27
C ALA A 88 -7.54 17.26 17.83
N MET A 89 -6.86 18.37 17.53
CA MET A 89 -6.50 18.76 16.17
C MET A 89 -5.87 17.56 15.44
N PRO A 90 -6.17 17.31 14.15
CA PRO A 90 -5.50 16.26 13.40
C PRO A 90 -4.00 16.46 13.54
N THR A 91 -3.31 15.46 14.07
CA THR A 91 -1.85 15.53 14.19
C THR A 91 -1.26 15.63 12.80
N SER A 92 -0.10 16.27 12.64
CA SER A 92 0.62 16.32 11.36
C SER A 92 0.74 14.92 10.73
N LYS A 93 0.84 13.88 11.55
CA LYS A 93 0.93 12.48 11.13
C LYS A 93 -0.35 11.94 10.48
N GLU A 94 -1.54 12.24 11.02
CA GLU A 94 -2.83 11.80 10.42
C GLU A 94 -3.03 12.43 9.05
N THR A 95 -2.75 13.74 8.94
CA THR A 95 -2.79 14.48 7.68
C THR A 95 -1.80 13.88 6.68
N THR A 96 -0.56 13.62 7.08
CA THR A 96 0.44 13.00 6.20
C THR A 96 0.02 11.61 5.73
N GLN A 97 -0.52 10.76 6.62
CA GLN A 97 -1.03 9.44 6.24
C GLN A 97 -2.17 9.53 5.22
N TYR A 98 -3.10 10.47 5.42
CA TYR A 98 -4.19 10.70 4.48
C TYR A 98 -3.69 11.14 3.10
N LEU A 99 -2.75 12.09 3.05
CA LEU A 99 -2.16 12.59 1.81
C LEU A 99 -1.43 11.49 1.05
N LEU A 100 -0.52 10.77 1.72
CA LEU A 100 0.25 9.68 1.11
C LEU A 100 -0.64 8.53 0.63
N ARG A 101 -1.71 8.18 1.36
CA ARG A 101 -2.70 7.19 0.89
C ARG A 101 -3.35 7.65 -0.41
N ASN A 102 -3.68 8.94 -0.52
CA ASN A 102 -4.31 9.47 -1.73
C ASN A 102 -3.33 9.55 -2.90
N GLU A 103 -2.05 9.83 -2.66
CA GLU A 103 -0.99 9.73 -3.67
C GLU A 103 -0.81 8.30 -4.16
N VAL A 104 -0.78 7.31 -3.25
CA VAL A 104 -0.78 5.89 -3.61
C VAL A 104 -1.95 5.54 -4.53
N LEU A 105 -3.16 6.01 -4.20
CA LEU A 105 -4.34 5.78 -5.02
C LEU A 105 -4.20 6.38 -6.42
N ALA A 106 -3.74 7.64 -6.51
CA ALA A 106 -3.58 8.34 -7.77
C ALA A 106 -2.53 7.64 -8.66
N HIS A 107 -1.34 7.37 -8.13
CA HIS A 107 -0.26 6.80 -8.94
C HIS A 107 -0.50 5.35 -9.35
N VAL A 108 -1.21 4.56 -8.52
CA VAL A 108 -1.66 3.22 -8.94
C VAL A 108 -2.68 3.30 -10.07
N ASP A 109 -3.61 4.25 -10.01
CA ASP A 109 -4.62 4.46 -11.07
C ASP A 109 -3.96 4.93 -12.39
N GLU A 110 -3.07 5.92 -12.31
CA GLU A 110 -2.28 6.42 -13.44
C GLU A 110 -1.43 5.32 -14.08
N LEU A 111 -0.71 4.54 -13.26
CA LEU A 111 0.10 3.40 -13.72
C LEU A 111 -0.76 2.35 -14.42
N THR A 112 -1.93 2.03 -13.86
CA THR A 112 -2.83 1.01 -14.41
C THR A 112 -3.43 1.47 -15.74
N ALA A 113 -3.87 2.74 -15.80
CA ALA A 113 -4.43 3.35 -16.99
C ALA A 113 -3.40 3.43 -18.13
N GLU A 114 -2.17 3.87 -17.82
CA GLU A 114 -1.09 3.98 -18.80
C GLU A 114 -0.69 2.61 -19.35
N LEU A 115 -0.52 1.60 -18.50
CA LEU A 115 -0.22 0.25 -18.95
C LEU A 115 -1.33 -0.34 -19.83
N ALA A 116 -2.60 -0.10 -19.46
CA ALA A 116 -3.73 -0.54 -20.26
C ALA A 116 -3.80 0.16 -21.62
N TYR A 117 -3.50 1.47 -21.67
CA TYR A 117 -3.41 2.23 -22.90
C TYR A 117 -2.29 1.71 -23.80
N LEU A 118 -1.08 1.54 -23.27
CA LEU A 118 0.07 1.05 -24.04
C LEU A 118 -0.17 -0.35 -24.63
N LEU A 119 -0.87 -1.23 -23.90
CA LEU A 119 -1.23 -2.57 -24.38
C LEU A 119 -2.29 -2.58 -25.50
N ARG A 120 -3.18 -1.57 -25.54
CA ARG A 120 -4.32 -1.54 -26.47
C ARG A 120 -4.07 -0.65 -27.68
N ASP A 121 -3.65 0.58 -27.42
CA ASP A 121 -3.68 1.69 -28.37
C ASP A 121 -2.30 2.35 -28.54
N GLY A 122 -1.44 2.27 -27.52
CA GLY A 122 -0.11 2.92 -27.48
C GLY A 122 1.01 2.18 -28.20
N GLY A 123 0.72 1.38 -29.23
CA GLY A 123 1.76 0.72 -30.04
C GLY A 123 2.36 -0.56 -29.43
N GLY A 124 1.90 -0.98 -28.25
CA GLY A 124 2.35 -2.21 -27.60
C GLY A 124 3.80 -2.15 -27.13
N VAL A 125 4.32 -3.33 -26.81
CA VAL A 125 5.66 -3.48 -26.24
C VAL A 125 6.73 -3.07 -27.24
N GLY A 126 7.53 -2.04 -26.90
CA GLY A 126 8.60 -1.50 -27.74
C GLY A 126 8.14 -0.55 -28.85
N GLY A 127 6.84 -0.28 -28.98
CA GLY A 127 6.28 0.64 -29.98
C GLY A 127 5.80 1.98 -29.41
N GLY A 128 5.43 2.03 -28.13
CA GLY A 128 4.96 3.23 -27.43
C GLY A 128 6.03 3.96 -26.63
N ASP A 129 5.77 5.22 -26.31
CA ASP A 129 6.56 5.95 -25.31
C ASP A 129 6.24 5.41 -23.91
N THR A 130 7.22 4.80 -23.27
CA THR A 130 7.06 4.19 -21.93
C THR A 130 7.52 5.11 -20.79
N ALA A 131 7.92 6.36 -21.07
CA ALA A 131 8.47 7.25 -20.05
C ALA A 131 7.47 7.50 -18.90
N ASP A 132 6.22 7.74 -19.23
CA ASP A 132 5.15 7.99 -18.25
C ASP A 132 4.85 6.73 -17.43
N LEU A 133 4.83 5.54 -18.06
CA LEU A 133 4.66 4.26 -17.36
C LEU A 133 5.67 4.07 -16.23
N TYR A 134 6.96 4.29 -16.50
CA TYR A 134 8.00 4.15 -15.49
C TYR A 134 7.99 5.30 -14.46
N THR A 135 7.53 6.49 -14.87
CA THR A 135 7.32 7.62 -13.96
C THR A 135 6.24 7.30 -12.93
N TYR A 136 5.08 6.81 -13.37
CA TYR A 136 3.98 6.41 -12.48
C TYR A 136 4.34 5.23 -11.59
N LEU A 137 5.09 4.24 -12.12
CA LEU A 137 5.58 3.13 -11.31
C LEU A 137 6.51 3.62 -10.18
N SER A 138 7.46 4.48 -10.51
CA SER A 138 8.38 5.08 -9.53
C SER A 138 7.62 5.89 -8.47
N ALA A 139 6.67 6.71 -8.91
CA ALA A 139 5.83 7.51 -8.02
C ALA A 139 4.98 6.65 -7.07
N ALA A 140 4.33 5.60 -7.59
CA ALA A 140 3.55 4.66 -6.79
C ALA A 140 4.43 3.98 -5.73
N LYS A 141 5.60 3.46 -6.12
CA LYS A 141 6.57 2.84 -5.19
C LYS A 141 6.99 3.82 -4.10
N LYS A 142 7.31 5.05 -4.49
CA LYS A 142 7.73 6.11 -3.55
C LYS A 142 6.63 6.45 -2.54
N SER A 143 5.39 6.68 -2.97
CA SER A 143 4.30 7.03 -2.03
C SER A 143 3.99 5.89 -1.05
N PHE A 144 4.12 4.63 -1.46
CA PHE A 144 4.07 3.49 -0.55
C PHE A 144 5.24 3.50 0.44
N ASP A 145 6.47 3.70 -0.04
CA ASP A 145 7.67 3.72 0.80
C ASP A 145 7.61 4.85 1.83
N ASP A 146 7.20 6.05 1.41
CA ASP A 146 6.99 7.20 2.29
C ASP A 146 5.90 6.91 3.35
N TYR A 147 4.79 6.25 2.97
CA TYR A 147 3.75 5.88 3.92
C TYR A 147 4.25 4.86 4.94
N LEU A 148 4.97 3.83 4.49
CA LEU A 148 5.51 2.79 5.36
C LEU A 148 6.58 3.33 6.32
N GLN A 149 7.36 4.34 5.92
CA GLN A 149 8.33 5.03 6.80
C GLN A 149 7.69 5.78 7.97
N LEU A 150 6.36 6.02 7.95
CA LEU A 150 5.65 6.57 9.10
C LEU A 150 5.45 5.55 10.23
N ALA A 151 5.66 4.25 9.95
CA ALA A 151 5.57 3.19 10.94
C ALA A 151 6.85 3.09 11.79
N PRO A 152 6.76 2.62 13.05
CA PRO A 152 7.94 2.23 13.81
C PRO A 152 8.76 1.19 13.04
N PRO A 153 10.10 1.31 12.98
CA PRO A 153 10.94 0.38 12.20
C PRO A 153 10.73 -1.10 12.57
N LEU A 154 10.59 -1.41 13.87
CA LEU A 154 10.37 -2.78 14.35
C LEU A 154 9.06 -3.38 13.82
N ASP A 155 7.99 -2.58 13.72
CA ASP A 155 6.71 -3.04 13.22
C ASP A 155 6.77 -3.29 11.71
N LEU A 156 7.48 -2.42 10.98
CA LEU A 156 7.70 -2.56 9.55
C LEU A 156 8.54 -3.80 9.23
N ASP A 157 9.61 -4.04 9.99
CA ASP A 157 10.47 -5.22 9.85
C ASP A 157 9.66 -6.51 10.08
N GLY A 158 8.88 -6.57 11.16
CA GLY A 158 8.00 -7.69 11.45
C GLY A 158 6.94 -7.90 10.36
N ALA A 159 6.35 -6.82 9.84
CA ALA A 159 5.37 -6.90 8.77
C ALA A 159 5.99 -7.42 7.47
N ALA A 160 7.22 -6.99 7.16
CA ALA A 160 7.98 -7.45 6.00
C ALA A 160 8.38 -8.93 6.11
N GLU A 161 8.74 -9.40 7.29
CA GLU A 161 8.99 -10.83 7.55
C GLU A 161 7.71 -11.66 7.32
N VAL A 162 6.58 -11.25 7.92
CA VAL A 162 5.29 -11.95 7.76
C VAL A 162 4.79 -11.90 6.32
N ALA A 163 4.99 -10.78 5.61
CA ALA A 163 4.61 -10.63 4.22
C ALA A 163 5.35 -11.64 3.33
N ARG A 164 6.65 -11.84 3.55
CA ARG A 164 7.51 -12.78 2.81
C ARG A 164 7.20 -14.24 3.16
N ALA A 165 6.99 -14.57 4.43
CA ALA A 165 6.79 -15.95 4.89
C ALA A 165 5.49 -16.61 4.34
N LYS A 166 4.55 -15.82 3.82
CA LYS A 166 3.23 -16.28 3.35
C LYS A 166 2.97 -16.02 1.87
N GLN A 167 3.98 -15.72 1.06
CA GLN A 167 3.78 -15.73 -0.40
C GLN A 167 3.49 -17.16 -0.85
N PRO A 168 2.35 -17.45 -1.51
CA PRO A 168 2.20 -18.70 -2.22
C PRO A 168 3.30 -18.73 -3.29
N SER A 169 4.06 -19.81 -3.33
CA SER A 169 4.97 -20.08 -4.44
C SER A 169 4.11 -20.14 -5.70
N PHE A 170 4.21 -19.13 -6.56
CA PHE A 170 3.70 -19.22 -7.92
C PHE A 170 4.60 -20.22 -8.63
N LYS A 171 4.14 -21.46 -8.70
CA LYS A 171 4.67 -22.50 -9.58
C LYS A 171 4.10 -22.32 -10.98
#